data_AF-A0A2E1LYU8-F1
#
_entry.id   AF-A0A2E1LYU8-F1
#
_cell.length_a   1.000
_cell.length_b   1.000
_cell.length_c   1.000
_cell.angle_alpha   90.00
_cell.angle_beta   90.00
_cell.angle_gamma   90.00
#
_symmetry.space_group_name_H-M   'P 1'
#
loop_
_entity.id
_entity.type
_entity.pdbx_description
1 polymer ?
#
loop_
_entity_poly.entity_id
_entity_poly.type
_entity_poly.pdbx_seq_one_letter_code
_entity_poly.pdbx_strand_id
1 'polypeptide(L)'
;MSIQDIGSLGEFVAALATVITLIYLSEQIKQNNLITKAEFGHGLTHRLYDRFFNTAKDKEFAEFIAKDWAAEDLEDSEKSRITWFSIMLLVDVFDVYDKVKQGLVEEKHLDMRVHMLSTGIFRSPIGNRVWKFWSNVRDEEFVAWFENNVLDPTAAKEKMEKIRAENPDLYERGISDNKLFRGLE
;
A
#
# COMPACT_ATOMS: atom_id res chain seq x y z
N MET A 1 63.55 9.13 -20.71
CA MET A 1 62.13 8.92 -21.01
C MET A 1 61.84 9.51 -22.36
N SER A 2 61.37 8.69 -23.29
CA SER A 2 60.85 9.15 -24.58
C SER A 2 59.48 9.82 -24.38
N ILE A 3 59.02 10.61 -25.36
CA ILE A 3 57.67 11.18 -25.37
C ILE A 3 56.60 10.06 -25.34
N GLN A 4 56.89 8.90 -25.92
CA GLN A 4 56.01 7.71 -25.85
C GLN A 4 55.90 7.15 -24.43
N ASP A 5 56.96 7.17 -23.64
CA ASP A 5 56.93 6.68 -22.25
C ASP A 5 56.04 7.58 -21.38
N ILE A 6 56.10 8.90 -21.61
CA ILE A 6 55.27 9.90 -20.89
C ILE A 6 53.81 9.79 -21.33
N GLY A 7 53.54 9.59 -22.62
CA GLY A 7 52.19 9.36 -23.14
C GLY A 7 51.55 8.10 -22.56
N SER A 8 52.30 6.99 -22.53
CA SER A 8 51.83 5.71 -21.97
C SER A 8 51.53 5.80 -20.47
N LEU A 9 52.34 6.57 -19.72
CA LEU A 9 52.07 6.84 -18.30
C LEU A 9 50.80 7.69 -18.11
N GLY A 10 50.59 8.69 -18.95
CA GLY A 10 49.37 9.52 -18.94
C GLY A 10 48.11 8.69 -19.23
N GLU A 11 48.16 7.80 -20.22
CA GLU A 11 47.07 6.87 -20.54
C GLU A 11 46.80 5.90 -19.38
N PHE A 12 47.84 5.38 -18.75
CA PHE A 12 47.70 4.51 -17.58
C PHE A 12 46.99 5.22 -16.42
N VAL A 13 47.40 6.45 -16.10
CA VAL A 13 46.76 7.26 -15.04
C VAL A 13 45.31 7.60 -15.42
N ALA A 14 45.04 7.94 -16.69
CA ALA A 14 43.69 8.22 -17.16
C ALA A 14 42.78 6.97 -17.09
N ALA A 15 43.30 5.80 -17.45
CA ALA A 15 42.57 4.54 -17.31
C ALA A 15 42.26 4.22 -15.85
N LEU A 16 43.23 4.41 -14.95
CA LEU A 16 43.03 4.22 -13.50
C LEU A 16 41.98 5.19 -12.94
N ALA A 17 42.07 6.48 -13.31
CA ALA A 17 41.09 7.48 -12.93
C ALA A 17 39.68 7.10 -13.41
N THR A 18 39.57 6.62 -14.65
CA THR A 18 38.29 6.15 -15.23
C THR A 18 37.70 5.00 -14.42
N VAL A 19 38.50 3.99 -14.04
CA VAL A 19 38.03 2.86 -13.22
C VAL A 19 37.54 3.34 -11.86
N ILE A 20 38.28 4.25 -11.20
CA ILE A 20 37.89 4.85 -9.93
C ILE A 20 36.56 5.60 -10.06
N THR A 21 36.39 6.38 -11.14
CA THR A 21 35.12 7.08 -11.42
C THR A 21 33.96 6.12 -11.60
N LEU A 22 34.14 5.00 -12.32
CA LEU A 22 33.09 3.99 -12.50
C LEU A 22 32.68 3.33 -11.19
N ILE A 23 33.64 3.05 -10.29
CA ILE A 23 33.36 2.52 -8.95
C ILE A 23 32.55 3.54 -8.14
N TYR A 24 32.97 4.81 -8.15
CA TYR A 24 32.25 5.88 -7.45
C TYR A 24 30.82 6.05 -7.97
N LEU A 25 30.63 6.11 -9.29
CA LEU A 25 29.30 6.22 -9.91
C LEU A 25 28.41 5.02 -9.56
N SER A 26 28.98 3.80 -9.58
CA SER A 26 28.23 2.60 -9.19
C SER A 26 27.74 2.68 -7.75
N GLU A 27 28.57 3.16 -6.83
CA GLU A 27 28.17 3.33 -5.43
C GLU A 27 27.15 4.47 -5.25
N GLN A 28 27.32 5.58 -5.98
CA GLN A 28 26.37 6.69 -6.00
C GLN A 28 24.99 6.24 -6.49
N ILE A 29 24.92 5.41 -7.53
CA ILE A 29 23.66 4.85 -8.04
C ILE A 29 22.97 3.98 -6.97
N LYS A 30 23.72 3.15 -6.24
CA LYS A 30 23.16 2.35 -5.14
C LYS A 30 22.59 3.23 -4.02
N GLN A 31 23.32 4.27 -3.62
CA GLN A 31 22.87 5.20 -2.59
C GLN A 31 21.62 5.97 -3.03
N ASN A 32 21.59 6.47 -4.26
CA ASN A 32 20.42 7.13 -4.82
C ASN A 32 19.20 6.21 -4.83
N ASN A 33 19.37 4.94 -5.23
CA ASN A 33 18.28 3.96 -5.19
C ASN A 33 17.77 3.73 -3.76
N LEU A 34 18.65 3.66 -2.76
CA LEU A 34 18.25 3.51 -1.36
C LEU A 34 17.47 4.73 -0.85
N ILE A 35 17.92 5.94 -1.17
CA ILE A 35 17.24 7.19 -0.80
C ILE A 35 15.85 7.23 -1.45
N THR A 36 15.76 6.98 -2.75
CA THR A 36 14.48 6.96 -3.47
C THR A 36 13.50 5.94 -2.89
N LYS A 37 13.96 4.73 -2.55
CA LYS A 37 13.14 3.72 -1.86
C LYS A 37 12.64 4.22 -0.50
N ALA A 38 13.51 4.86 0.28
CA ALA A 38 13.14 5.42 1.58
C ALA A 38 12.13 6.56 1.44
N GLU A 39 12.28 7.45 0.46
CA GLU A 39 11.35 8.54 0.16
C GLU A 39 9.96 8.02 -0.25
N PHE A 40 9.90 7.02 -1.14
CA PHE A 40 8.63 6.39 -1.49
C PHE A 40 7.99 5.73 -0.27
N GLY A 41 8.75 4.92 0.48
CA GLY A 41 8.26 4.27 1.69
C GLY A 41 7.75 5.27 2.72
N HIS A 42 8.45 6.41 2.90
CA HIS A 42 8.04 7.49 3.77
C HIS A 42 6.72 8.12 3.31
N GLY A 43 6.59 8.47 2.02
CA GLY A 43 5.35 9.02 1.47
C GLY A 43 4.16 8.08 1.61
N LEU A 44 4.35 6.78 1.35
CA LEU A 44 3.30 5.77 1.52
C LEU A 44 2.86 5.62 2.99
N THR A 45 3.80 5.74 3.91
CA THR A 45 3.57 5.64 5.35
C THR A 45 2.91 6.90 5.89
N HIS A 46 3.31 8.08 5.42
CA HIS A 46 2.73 9.36 5.80
C HIS A 46 1.24 9.43 5.45
N ARG A 47 0.84 8.99 4.24
CA ARG A 47 -0.58 8.90 3.86
C ARG A 47 -1.39 8.01 4.80
N LEU A 48 -0.81 6.91 5.28
CA LEU A 48 -1.47 6.03 6.24
C LEU A 48 -1.61 6.70 7.61
N TYR A 49 -0.55 7.35 8.09
CA TYR A 49 -0.57 8.12 9.33
C TYR A 49 -1.66 9.18 9.31
N ASP A 50 -1.76 9.98 8.24
CA ASP A 50 -2.78 11.02 8.13
C ASP A 50 -4.21 10.44 8.22
N ARG A 51 -4.48 9.33 7.52
CA ARG A 51 -5.78 8.65 7.60
C ARG A 51 -6.09 8.17 9.03
N PHE A 52 -5.15 7.47 9.67
CA PHE A 52 -5.34 6.99 11.04
C PHE A 52 -5.51 8.13 12.03
N PHE A 53 -4.78 9.22 11.85
CA PHE A 53 -4.87 10.39 12.71
C PHE A 53 -6.19 11.13 12.55
N ASN A 54 -6.69 11.26 11.32
CA ASN A 54 -8.03 11.78 11.06
C ASN A 54 -9.07 10.90 11.74
N THR A 55 -9.00 9.57 11.62
CA THR A 55 -9.92 8.66 12.35
C THR A 55 -9.81 8.79 13.86
N ALA A 56 -8.62 9.05 14.41
CA ALA A 56 -8.42 9.16 15.85
C ALA A 56 -8.85 10.51 16.44
N LYS A 57 -8.81 11.60 15.65
CA LYS A 57 -9.01 12.97 16.15
C LYS A 57 -10.31 13.62 15.70
N ASP A 58 -10.78 13.29 14.51
CA ASP A 58 -12.00 13.85 13.94
C ASP A 58 -13.16 12.92 14.27
N LYS A 59 -14.03 13.38 15.17
CA LYS A 59 -15.21 12.63 15.59
C LYS A 59 -16.16 12.35 14.42
N GLU A 60 -16.39 13.33 13.54
CA GLU A 60 -17.31 13.15 12.41
C GLU A 60 -16.75 12.12 11.42
N PHE A 61 -15.43 12.16 11.20
CA PHE A 61 -14.78 11.16 10.37
C PHE A 61 -14.80 9.77 11.01
N ALA A 62 -14.58 9.67 12.33
CA ALA A 62 -14.67 8.41 13.06
C ALA A 62 -16.08 7.81 12.99
N GLU A 63 -17.12 8.62 13.20
CA GLU A 63 -18.52 8.20 13.08
C GLU A 63 -18.86 7.73 11.67
N PHE A 64 -18.35 8.42 10.64
CA PHE A 64 -18.49 8.01 9.24
C PHE A 64 -17.83 6.65 8.96
N ILE A 65 -16.59 6.43 9.40
CA ILE A 65 -15.86 5.16 9.21
C ILE A 65 -16.50 4.01 9.99
N ALA A 66 -17.09 4.30 11.16
CA ALA A 66 -17.75 3.29 11.98
C ALA A 66 -19.17 2.91 11.50
N LYS A 67 -19.74 3.65 10.55
CA LYS A 67 -21.08 3.39 10.03
C LYS A 67 -21.12 2.09 9.23
N ASP A 68 -22.23 1.37 9.28
CA ASP A 68 -22.47 0.24 8.40
C ASP A 68 -22.73 0.72 6.97
N TRP A 69 -21.75 0.52 6.09
CA TRP A 69 -21.83 0.95 4.69
C TRP A 69 -22.67 0.01 3.82
N ALA A 70 -23.18 -1.09 4.38
CA ALA A 70 -24.17 -1.95 3.75
C ALA A 70 -25.62 -1.56 4.11
N ALA A 71 -25.82 -0.59 5.00
CA ALA A 71 -27.15 -0.13 5.39
C ALA A 71 -27.94 0.43 4.19
N GLU A 72 -29.25 0.14 4.14
CA GLU A 72 -30.14 0.56 3.06
C GLU A 72 -30.59 2.04 3.19
N ASP A 73 -30.51 2.60 4.39
CA ASP A 73 -31.04 3.92 4.77
C ASP A 73 -29.98 5.04 4.81
N LEU A 74 -28.90 4.89 4.03
CA LEU A 74 -27.86 5.91 3.92
C LEU A 74 -28.37 7.20 3.26
N GLU A 75 -28.01 8.35 3.82
CA GLU A 75 -28.25 9.65 3.20
C GLU A 75 -27.40 9.82 1.93
N ASP A 76 -27.82 10.68 1.02
CA ASP A 76 -27.08 10.90 -0.24
C ASP A 76 -25.70 11.54 -0.01
N SER A 77 -25.57 12.34 1.05
CA SER A 77 -24.30 12.88 1.56
C SER A 77 -23.36 11.75 1.97
N GLU A 78 -23.86 10.75 2.68
CA GLU A 78 -23.09 9.59 3.15
C GLU A 78 -22.69 8.68 1.99
N LYS A 79 -23.62 8.41 1.06
CA LYS A 79 -23.32 7.66 -0.17
C LYS A 79 -22.17 8.31 -0.96
N SER A 80 -22.20 9.64 -1.04
CA SER A 80 -21.14 10.43 -1.69
C SER A 80 -19.81 10.27 -0.95
N ARG A 81 -19.80 10.40 0.38
CA ARG A 81 -18.60 10.21 1.21
C ARG A 81 -18.02 8.80 1.07
N ILE A 82 -18.85 7.75 1.12
CA ILE A 82 -18.43 6.34 0.92
C ILE A 82 -17.81 6.17 -0.46
N THR A 83 -18.44 6.73 -1.50
CA THR A 83 -17.96 6.65 -2.89
C THR A 83 -16.56 7.26 -3.00
N TRP A 84 -16.38 8.50 -2.58
CA TRP A 84 -15.09 9.20 -2.70
C TRP A 84 -14.01 8.58 -1.82
N PHE A 85 -14.36 8.11 -0.63
CA PHE A 85 -13.41 7.39 0.22
C PHE A 85 -12.98 6.05 -0.39
N SER A 86 -13.92 5.30 -0.99
CA SER A 86 -13.61 4.05 -1.70
C SER A 86 -12.69 4.29 -2.90
N ILE A 87 -12.92 5.37 -3.67
CA ILE A 87 -12.06 5.76 -4.78
C ILE A 87 -10.65 6.11 -4.29
N MET A 88 -10.53 6.89 -3.20
CA MET A 88 -9.23 7.22 -2.59
C MET A 88 -8.47 5.95 -2.20
N LEU A 89 -9.15 4.96 -1.61
CA LEU A 89 -8.55 3.66 -1.27
C LEU A 89 -8.10 2.87 -2.50
N LEU A 90 -8.87 2.88 -3.59
CA LEU A 90 -8.47 2.25 -4.84
C LEU A 90 -7.23 2.92 -5.44
N VAL A 91 -7.22 4.24 -5.55
CA VAL A 91 -6.05 4.96 -6.10
C VAL A 91 -4.79 4.70 -5.26
N ASP A 92 -4.92 4.63 -3.93
CA ASP A 92 -3.80 4.31 -3.04
C ASP A 92 -3.28 2.87 -3.23
N VAL A 93 -4.15 1.86 -3.39
CA VAL A 93 -3.69 0.49 -3.64
C VAL A 93 -3.17 0.30 -5.07
N PHE A 94 -3.70 1.03 -6.06
CA PHE A 94 -3.19 1.02 -7.43
C PHE A 94 -1.74 1.50 -7.46
N ASP A 95 -1.48 2.67 -6.87
CA ASP A 95 -0.16 3.28 -6.76
C ASP A 95 0.85 2.35 -6.07
N VAL A 96 0.45 1.71 -4.98
CA VAL A 96 1.36 0.83 -4.23
C VAL A 96 1.61 -0.50 -4.93
N TYR A 97 0.60 -1.10 -5.55
CA TYR A 97 0.77 -2.32 -6.33
C TYR A 97 1.81 -2.11 -7.43
N ASP A 98 1.66 -1.03 -8.21
CA ASP A 98 2.58 -0.73 -9.32
C ASP A 98 4.01 -0.48 -8.81
N LYS A 99 4.17 0.24 -7.70
CA LYS A 99 5.48 0.49 -7.09
C LYS A 99 6.14 -0.79 -6.54
N VAL A 100 5.37 -1.72 -5.99
CA VAL A 100 5.88 -3.03 -5.55
C VAL A 100 6.31 -3.85 -6.77
N LYS A 101 5.47 -3.93 -7.80
CA LYS A 101 5.77 -4.65 -9.06
C LYS A 101 7.03 -4.12 -9.75
N GLN A 102 7.27 -2.81 -9.66
CA GLN A 102 8.48 -2.15 -10.17
C GLN A 102 9.70 -2.28 -9.25
N GLY A 103 9.58 -2.90 -8.07
CA GLY A 103 10.67 -3.04 -7.08
C GLY A 103 11.08 -1.73 -6.40
N LEU A 104 10.24 -0.69 -6.48
CA LEU A 104 10.48 0.64 -5.92
C LEU A 104 10.13 0.73 -4.43
N VAL A 105 9.28 -0.16 -3.93
CA VAL A 105 8.93 -0.28 -2.50
C VAL A 105 8.81 -1.74 -2.09
N GLU A 106 8.93 -2.00 -0.80
CA GLU A 106 8.78 -3.33 -0.23
C GLU A 106 7.31 -3.80 -0.21
N GLU A 107 7.10 -5.10 -0.39
CA GLU A 107 5.78 -5.76 -0.43
C GLU A 107 4.92 -5.49 0.82
N LYS A 108 5.56 -5.30 1.98
CA LYS A 108 4.88 -4.95 3.25
C LYS A 108 3.96 -3.73 3.15
N HIS A 109 4.28 -2.78 2.24
CA HIS A 109 3.44 -1.60 2.02
C HIS A 109 2.11 -1.94 1.34
N LEU A 110 2.10 -2.98 0.51
CA LEU A 110 0.91 -3.52 -0.13
C LEU A 110 0.11 -4.40 0.84
N ASP A 111 0.78 -5.25 1.61
CA ASP A 111 0.15 -6.14 2.60
C ASP A 111 -0.73 -5.39 3.61
N MET A 112 -0.23 -4.26 4.11
CA MET A 112 -0.97 -3.43 5.06
C MET A 112 -2.26 -2.88 4.45
N ARG A 113 -2.22 -2.51 3.16
CA ARG A 113 -3.40 -2.01 2.43
C ARG A 113 -4.38 -3.13 2.19
N VAL A 114 -3.92 -4.28 1.70
CA VAL A 114 -4.76 -5.47 1.50
C VAL A 114 -5.48 -5.84 2.79
N HIS A 115 -4.78 -5.83 3.93
CA HIS A 115 -5.39 -6.11 5.23
C HIS A 115 -6.53 -5.13 5.56
N MET A 116 -6.32 -3.83 5.38
CA MET A 116 -7.35 -2.81 5.60
C MET A 116 -8.54 -2.97 4.65
N LEU A 117 -8.30 -3.25 3.38
CA LEU A 117 -9.37 -3.37 2.38
C LEU A 117 -10.19 -4.67 2.54
N SER A 118 -9.57 -5.72 3.08
CA SER A 118 -10.21 -7.01 3.35
C SER A 118 -11.25 -6.96 4.47
N THR A 119 -11.39 -5.82 5.16
CA THR A 119 -12.38 -5.60 6.23
C THR A 119 -13.82 -5.49 5.74
N GLY A 120 -14.06 -5.49 4.42
CA GLY A 120 -15.40 -5.55 3.83
C GLY A 120 -15.84 -4.28 3.11
N ILE A 121 -15.02 -3.23 3.05
CA ILE A 121 -15.32 -1.95 2.38
C ILE A 121 -15.85 -2.18 0.95
N PHE A 122 -15.14 -2.97 0.14
CA PHE A 122 -15.50 -3.25 -1.26
C PHE A 122 -16.57 -4.34 -1.43
N ARG A 123 -17.02 -4.98 -0.33
CA ARG A 123 -18.18 -5.87 -0.32
C ARG A 123 -19.49 -5.13 -0.08
N SER A 124 -19.45 -3.88 0.38
CA SER A 124 -20.62 -3.00 0.46
C SER A 124 -21.21 -2.73 -0.93
N PRO A 125 -22.52 -2.40 -1.05
CA PRO A 125 -23.15 -2.10 -2.34
C PRO A 125 -22.47 -0.96 -3.10
N ILE A 126 -22.04 0.09 -2.39
CA ILE A 126 -21.34 1.24 -3.00
C ILE A 126 -19.92 0.85 -3.36
N GLY A 127 -19.19 0.18 -2.45
CA GLY A 127 -17.83 -0.29 -2.70
C GLY A 127 -17.74 -1.23 -3.91
N ASN A 128 -18.67 -2.18 -4.03
CA ASN A 128 -18.74 -3.09 -5.17
C ASN A 128 -18.97 -2.35 -6.50
N ARG A 129 -19.84 -1.34 -6.50
CA ARG A 129 -20.10 -0.50 -7.67
C ARG A 129 -18.87 0.30 -8.07
N VAL A 130 -18.19 0.90 -7.10
CA VAL A 130 -16.92 1.61 -7.31
C VAL A 130 -15.87 0.66 -7.89
N TRP A 131 -15.71 -0.53 -7.31
CA TRP A 131 -14.79 -1.55 -7.84
C TRP A 131 -15.10 -1.89 -9.30
N LYS A 132 -16.35 -2.24 -9.63
CA LYS A 132 -16.76 -2.58 -11.00
C LYS A 132 -16.51 -1.47 -12.03
N PHE A 133 -16.55 -0.22 -11.60
CA PHE A 133 -16.25 0.91 -12.49
C PHE A 133 -14.75 1.08 -12.69
N TRP A 134 -13.98 1.05 -11.60
CA TRP A 134 -12.54 1.34 -11.61
C TRP A 134 -11.66 0.13 -11.96
N SER A 135 -12.17 -1.10 -11.90
CA SER A 135 -11.46 -2.27 -12.41
C SER A 135 -11.19 -2.16 -13.91
N ASN A 136 -12.06 -1.48 -14.66
CA ASN A 136 -11.91 -1.29 -16.11
C ASN A 136 -10.71 -0.41 -16.50
N VAL A 137 -10.10 0.32 -15.56
CA VAL A 137 -8.90 1.13 -15.83
C VAL A 137 -7.60 0.41 -15.46
N ARG A 138 -7.69 -0.87 -15.08
CA ARG A 138 -6.54 -1.71 -14.70
C ARG A 138 -6.41 -2.92 -15.63
N ASP A 139 -5.21 -3.50 -15.65
CA ASP A 139 -4.95 -4.73 -16.38
C ASP A 139 -5.58 -5.95 -15.70
N GLU A 140 -5.76 -7.02 -16.47
CA GLU A 140 -6.36 -8.27 -15.98
C GLU A 140 -5.57 -8.89 -14.82
N GLU A 141 -4.24 -8.71 -14.83
CA GLU A 141 -3.35 -9.21 -13.78
C GLU A 141 -3.68 -8.56 -12.43
N PHE A 142 -3.77 -7.23 -12.39
CA PHE A 142 -4.14 -6.50 -11.19
C PHE A 142 -5.58 -6.82 -10.76
N VAL A 143 -6.51 -6.90 -11.71
CA VAL A 143 -7.92 -7.20 -11.40
C VAL A 143 -8.01 -8.56 -10.73
N ALA A 144 -7.43 -9.61 -11.32
CA ALA A 144 -7.42 -10.94 -10.73
C ALA A 144 -6.73 -10.96 -9.36
N TRP A 145 -5.59 -10.25 -9.23
CA TRP A 145 -4.90 -10.11 -7.95
C TRP A 145 -5.80 -9.46 -6.90
N PHE A 146 -6.46 -8.34 -7.22
CA PHE A 146 -7.28 -7.59 -6.28
C PHE A 146 -8.49 -8.41 -5.83
N GLU A 147 -9.17 -9.09 -6.76
CA GLU A 147 -10.34 -9.91 -6.42
C GLU A 147 -9.96 -11.07 -5.49
N ASN A 148 -8.84 -11.74 -5.74
CA ASN A 148 -8.37 -12.84 -4.90
C ASN A 148 -7.85 -12.37 -3.52
N ASN A 149 -7.25 -11.19 -3.44
CA ASN A 149 -6.60 -10.74 -2.20
C ASN A 149 -7.48 -9.84 -1.33
N VAL A 150 -8.49 -9.17 -1.91
CA VAL A 150 -9.33 -8.18 -1.23
C VAL A 150 -10.79 -8.60 -1.18
N LEU A 151 -11.34 -9.14 -2.27
CA LEU A 151 -12.76 -9.47 -2.37
C LEU A 151 -13.07 -10.89 -1.90
N ASP A 152 -12.15 -11.84 -2.09
CA ASP A 152 -12.33 -13.23 -1.65
C ASP A 152 -12.55 -13.29 -0.12
N PRO A 153 -13.77 -13.64 0.34
CA PRO A 153 -14.07 -13.73 1.76
C PRO A 153 -13.31 -14.85 2.47
N THR A 154 -12.83 -15.87 1.73
CA THR A 154 -12.06 -16.99 2.27
C THR A 154 -10.69 -16.54 2.75
N ALA A 155 -9.98 -15.73 1.93
CA ALA A 155 -8.68 -15.18 2.27
C ALA A 155 -8.74 -14.26 3.52
N ALA A 156 -9.80 -13.47 3.66
CA ALA A 156 -10.02 -12.64 4.84
C ALA A 156 -10.29 -13.49 6.10
N LYS A 157 -11.11 -14.54 5.97
CA LYS A 157 -11.46 -15.46 7.04
C LYS A 157 -10.25 -16.26 7.52
N GLU A 158 -9.46 -16.85 6.60
CA GLU A 158 -8.24 -17.60 6.93
C GLU A 158 -7.22 -16.73 7.67
N LYS A 159 -7.04 -15.47 7.25
CA LYS A 159 -6.14 -14.51 7.92
C LYS A 159 -6.61 -14.18 9.33
N MET A 160 -7.91 -14.05 9.56
CA MET A 160 -8.50 -13.82 10.88
C MET A 160 -8.43 -15.06 11.78
N GLU A 161 -8.68 -16.25 11.23
CA GLU A 161 -8.55 -17.52 11.95
C GLU A 161 -7.11 -17.76 12.40
N LYS A 162 -6.13 -17.43 11.55
CA LYS A 162 -4.71 -17.47 11.92
C LYS A 162 -4.38 -16.53 13.07
N ILE A 163 -4.85 -15.27 13.03
CA ILE A 163 -4.65 -14.30 14.12
C ILE A 163 -5.30 -14.78 15.42
N ARG A 164 -6.51 -15.35 15.35
CA ARG A 164 -7.23 -15.92 16.49
C ARG A 164 -6.49 -17.12 17.08
N ALA A 165 -5.94 -18.00 16.25
CA ALA A 165 -5.16 -19.15 16.69
C ALA A 165 -3.84 -18.73 17.36
N GLU A 166 -3.21 -17.66 16.87
CA GLU A 166 -1.97 -17.10 17.44
C GLU A 166 -2.22 -16.29 18.73
N ASN A 167 -3.42 -15.73 18.92
CA ASN A 167 -3.77 -14.85 20.05
C ASN A 167 -5.15 -15.19 20.64
N PRO A 168 -5.33 -16.38 21.24
CA PRO A 168 -6.63 -16.85 21.72
C PRO A 168 -7.23 -15.96 22.82
N ASP A 169 -6.40 -15.33 23.65
CA ASP A 169 -6.78 -14.48 24.77
C ASP A 169 -7.43 -13.14 24.35
N LEU A 170 -7.15 -12.65 23.13
CA LEU A 170 -7.77 -11.44 22.57
C LEU A 170 -9.24 -11.66 22.19
N TYR A 171 -9.66 -12.90 21.93
CA TYR A 171 -11.00 -13.25 21.47
C TYR A 171 -11.86 -13.92 22.55
N GLU A 172 -11.26 -14.43 23.63
CA GLU A 172 -11.98 -14.99 24.78
C GLU A 172 -12.57 -13.91 25.70
N ARG A 173 -12.04 -12.68 25.70
CA ARG A 173 -12.65 -11.54 26.40
C ARG A 173 -13.72 -10.89 25.54
N GLY A 174 -14.89 -11.53 25.49
CA GLY A 174 -16.10 -10.86 25.07
C GLY A 174 -16.32 -9.59 25.89
N ILE A 175 -16.50 -8.47 25.17
CA ILE A 175 -16.95 -7.12 25.55
C ILE A 175 -15.92 -6.07 25.12
N SER A 176 -15.99 -5.75 23.84
CA SER A 176 -15.78 -4.38 23.39
C SER A 176 -17.01 -4.04 22.55
N ASP A 177 -17.80 -3.07 22.99
CA ASP A 177 -18.94 -2.50 22.23
C ASP A 177 -18.50 -1.80 20.94
N ASN A 178 -17.21 -1.89 20.59
CA ASN A 178 -16.67 -1.31 19.39
C ASN A 178 -17.08 -2.12 18.15
N LYS A 179 -18.09 -1.61 17.43
CA LYS A 179 -18.69 -2.22 16.24
C LYS A 179 -17.77 -2.26 15.01
N LEU A 180 -16.57 -1.66 15.09
CA LEU A 180 -15.66 -1.49 13.96
C LEU A 180 -15.22 -2.81 13.27
N PHE A 181 -15.36 -3.95 13.96
CA PHE A 181 -14.90 -5.26 13.47
C PHE A 181 -16.02 -6.31 13.34
N ARG A 182 -17.30 -5.95 13.50
CA ARG A 182 -18.42 -6.93 13.46
C ARG A 182 -18.78 -7.43 12.04
N GLY A 183 -18.30 -6.78 10.98
CA GLY A 183 -18.58 -7.20 9.58
C GLY A 183 -17.75 -8.40 9.10
N LEU A 184 -17.15 -9.17 10.01
CA LEU A 184 -16.26 -10.31 9.74
C LEU A 184 -16.85 -11.65 10.22
N GLU A 185 -18.12 -11.67 10.63
CA GLU A 185 -18.89 -12.90 10.93
C GLU A 185 -19.71 -13.35 9.71
#